data_AF-C4YBH6-F1
#
_entry.id   AF-C4YBH6-F1
#
_cell.length_a   1.000
_cell.length_b   1.000
_cell.length_c   1.000
_cell.angle_alpha   90.00
_cell.angle_beta   90.00
_cell.angle_gamma   90.00
#
_symmetry.space_group_name_H-M   'P 1'
#
loop_
_entity.id
_entity.type
_entity.pdbx_description
1 polymer ?
#
loop_
_entity_poly.entity_id
_entity_poly.type
_entity_poly.pdbx_seq_one_letter_code
_entity_poly.pdbx_strand_id
1 'polypeptide(L)'
;MSNILGAFNPPPARDLSSEDCMACTAIQSMVCFGGGGYFLSPMPFRNKSGLVDLKKHPVWFQRSVRGIGIGLIALGMFRLGEVGQIWYRRRSG
;
A
#
# COMPACT_ATOMS: atom_id res chain seq x y z
N MET A 1 -3.31 19.53 -27.81
CA MET A 1 -3.60 18.30 -28.58
C MET A 1 -2.86 17.16 -27.92
N SER A 2 -3.57 16.20 -27.32
CA SER A 2 -2.96 15.02 -26.72
C SER A 2 -2.55 14.07 -27.84
N ASN A 3 -1.27 13.72 -27.92
CA ASN A 3 -0.73 12.91 -29.00
C ASN A 3 -0.41 11.52 -28.45
N ILE A 4 -0.87 10.45 -29.13
CA ILE A 4 -0.66 9.07 -28.67
C ILE A 4 0.83 8.68 -28.64
N LEU A 5 1.65 9.35 -29.46
CA LEU A 5 3.12 9.24 -29.37
C LEU A 5 3.67 9.65 -28.00
N GLY A 6 3.02 10.59 -27.29
CA GLY A 6 3.45 11.03 -25.96
C GLY A 6 3.23 10.01 -24.85
N ALA A 7 2.44 8.96 -25.10
CA ALA A 7 2.30 7.83 -24.17
C ALA A 7 3.48 6.86 -24.26
N PHE A 8 4.07 6.72 -25.45
CA PHE A 8 5.20 5.82 -25.71
C PHE A 8 6.57 6.50 -25.61
N ASN A 9 6.61 7.83 -25.71
CA ASN A 9 7.80 8.64 -25.47
C ASN A 9 7.46 9.82 -24.56
N PRO A 10 7.24 9.56 -23.26
CA PRO A 10 6.96 10.62 -22.32
C PRO A 10 8.17 11.56 -22.19
N PRO A 11 7.95 12.86 -21.92
CA PRO A 11 9.04 13.77 -21.63
C PRO A 11 9.86 13.27 -20.43
N PRO A 12 11.16 13.63 -20.37
CA PRO A 12 12.03 13.21 -19.27
C PRO A 12 11.42 13.60 -17.93
N ALA A 13 11.48 12.67 -16.97
CA ALA A 13 10.95 12.88 -15.64
C ALA A 13 11.59 14.13 -15.02
N ARG A 14 10.76 15.04 -14.49
CA ARG A 14 11.27 16.14 -13.66
C ARG A 14 11.81 15.57 -12.36
N ASP A 15 12.87 16.18 -11.83
CA ASP A 15 13.30 15.89 -10.47
C ASP A 15 12.20 16.33 -9.49
N LEU A 16 11.66 15.36 -8.76
CA LEU A 16 10.71 15.57 -7.68
C LEU A 16 11.46 15.55 -6.35
N SER A 17 11.30 16.62 -5.56
CA SER A 17 11.73 16.61 -4.18
C SER A 17 10.86 15.65 -3.37
N SER A 18 11.41 15.07 -2.30
CA SER A 18 10.69 14.18 -1.39
C SER A 18 9.42 14.81 -0.80
N GLU A 19 9.38 16.15 -0.71
CA GLU A 19 8.23 16.91 -0.22
C GLU A 19 7.04 16.89 -1.20
N ASP A 20 7.30 16.88 -2.52
CA ASP A 20 6.25 16.83 -3.55
C ASP A 20 5.50 15.49 -3.50
N CYS A 21 6.15 14.45 -2.99
CA CYS A 21 5.60 13.10 -2.90
C CYS A 21 4.87 12.81 -1.58
N MET A 22 4.81 13.74 -0.61
CA MET A 22 4.21 13.47 0.70
C MET A 22 2.75 13.00 0.61
N ALA A 23 1.95 13.61 -0.26
CA ALA A 23 0.55 13.20 -0.46
C ALA A 23 0.45 11.79 -1.06
N CYS A 24 1.32 11.46 -2.02
CA CYS A 24 1.40 10.13 -2.61
C CYS A 24 1.76 9.08 -1.55
N THR A 25 2.76 9.37 -0.72
CA THR A 25 3.19 8.48 0.36
C THR A 25 2.10 8.31 1.42
N ALA A 26 1.35 9.37 1.76
CA ALA A 26 0.23 9.29 2.69
C ALA A 26 -0.87 8.35 2.18
N ILE A 27 -1.27 8.49 0.91
CA ILE A 27 -2.27 7.60 0.29
C ILE A 27 -1.73 6.17 0.22
N GLN A 28 -0.46 5.98 -0.16
CA GLN A 28 0.17 4.67 -0.20
C GLN A 28 0.13 3.99 1.17
N SER A 29 0.45 4.72 2.23
CA SER A 29 0.38 4.23 3.61
C SER A 29 -1.04 3.87 4.01
N MET A 30 -2.04 4.69 3.67
CA MET A 30 -3.46 4.37 3.92
C MET A 30 -3.89 3.09 3.20
N VAL A 31 -3.51 2.91 1.93
CA VAL A 31 -3.82 1.69 1.16
C VAL A 31 -3.10 0.48 1.75
N CYS A 32 -1.84 0.63 2.17
CA CYS A 32 -1.07 -0.42 2.81
C CYS A 32 -1.70 -0.88 4.13
N PHE A 33 -2.12 0.06 5.00
CA PHE A 33 -2.78 -0.30 6.26
C PHE A 33 -4.20 -0.84 6.04
N GLY A 34 -4.99 -0.23 5.16
CA GLY A 34 -6.34 -0.68 4.85
C GLY A 34 -6.35 -2.06 4.21
N GLY A 35 -5.55 -2.25 3.15
CA GLY A 35 -5.40 -3.54 2.47
C GLY A 35 -4.75 -4.60 3.35
N GLY A 36 -3.70 -4.22 4.11
CA GLY A 36 -3.04 -5.11 5.06
C GLY A 36 -3.97 -5.58 6.18
N GLY A 37 -4.74 -4.65 6.76
CA GLY A 37 -5.77 -4.95 7.75
C GLY A 37 -6.88 -5.85 7.19
N TYR A 38 -7.33 -5.60 5.96
CA TYR A 38 -8.32 -6.44 5.28
C TYR A 38 -7.80 -7.89 5.10
N PHE A 39 -6.57 -8.07 4.64
CA PHE A 39 -5.96 -9.40 4.44
C PHE A 39 -5.61 -10.12 5.74
N LEU A 40 -5.34 -9.39 6.82
CA LEU A 40 -5.18 -9.96 8.15
C LEU A 40 -6.51 -10.45 8.74
N SER A 41 -7.60 -9.75 8.41
CA SER A 41 -8.94 -10.11 8.87
C SER A 41 -9.42 -11.43 8.22
N PRO A 42 -10.42 -12.10 8.81
CA PRO A 42 -11.06 -13.25 8.19
C PRO A 42 -11.99 -12.86 7.03
N MET A 43 -12.35 -11.57 6.85
CA MET A 43 -13.32 -11.10 5.85
C MET A 43 -13.14 -11.68 4.43
N PRO A 44 -11.93 -11.67 3.82
CA PRO A 44 -11.75 -12.19 2.47
C PRO A 44 -12.05 -13.69 2.31
N PHE A 45 -12.12 -14.44 3.41
CA PHE A 45 -12.36 -15.89 3.41
C PHE A 45 -13.77 -16.28 3.89
N ARG A 46 -14.60 -15.29 4.27
CA ARG A 46 -15.95 -15.57 4.77
C ARG A 46 -16.89 -15.88 3.62
N ASN A 47 -17.70 -16.92 3.79
CA ASN A 47 -18.83 -17.22 2.92
C ASN A 47 -20.03 -16.33 3.24
N LYS A 48 -21.12 -16.47 2.47
CA LYS A 48 -22.41 -15.78 2.69
C LYS A 48 -22.99 -15.98 4.11
N SER A 49 -22.62 -17.06 4.78
CA SER A 49 -22.98 -17.37 6.18
C SER A 49 -22.06 -16.73 7.23
N GLY A 50 -21.01 -16.01 6.82
CA GLY A 50 -20.06 -15.38 7.72
C GLY A 50 -19.04 -16.33 8.34
N LEU A 51 -19.01 -17.60 7.95
CA LEU A 51 -18.00 -18.58 8.37
C LEU A 51 -16.88 -18.70 7.34
N VAL A 52 -15.67 -19.00 7.81
CA VAL A 52 -14.52 -19.25 6.95
C VAL A 52 -14.63 -20.67 6.36
N ASP A 53 -14.62 -20.75 5.04
CA ASP A 53 -14.72 -22.03 4.33
C ASP A 53 -13.35 -22.62 4.06
N LEU A 54 -12.97 -23.62 4.86
CA LEU A 54 -11.68 -24.30 4.72
C LEU A 54 -11.59 -25.21 3.49
N LYS A 55 -12.72 -25.60 2.90
CA LYS A 55 -12.75 -26.40 1.67
C LYS A 55 -12.40 -25.53 0.46
N LYS A 56 -12.86 -24.27 0.47
CA LYS A 56 -12.56 -23.30 -0.59
C LYS A 56 -11.22 -22.58 -0.35
N HIS A 57 -10.87 -22.33 0.90
CA HIS A 57 -9.66 -21.60 1.29
C HIS A 57 -8.85 -22.43 2.28
N PRO A 58 -7.93 -23.30 1.82
CA PRO A 58 -7.11 -24.12 2.70
C PRO A 58 -6.20 -23.27 3.59
N VAL A 59 -5.78 -23.82 4.74
CA VAL A 59 -5.05 -23.08 5.78
C VAL A 59 -3.74 -22.47 5.26
N TRP A 60 -3.01 -23.16 4.38
CA TRP A 60 -1.77 -22.64 3.80
C TRP A 60 -2.02 -21.36 2.99
N PHE A 61 -3.10 -21.33 2.21
CA PHE A 61 -3.48 -20.17 1.41
C PHE A 61 -3.88 -18.99 2.30
N GLN A 62 -4.66 -19.25 3.35
CA GLN A 62 -5.01 -18.21 4.34
C GLN A 62 -3.75 -17.63 5.00
N ARG A 63 -2.76 -18.47 5.35
CA ARG A 63 -1.49 -18.02 5.92
C ARG A 63 -0.68 -17.18 4.94
N SER A 64 -0.62 -17.56 3.66
CA SER A 64 0.06 -16.77 2.63
C SER A 64 -0.56 -15.38 2.46
N VAL A 65 -1.89 -15.30 2.36
CA VAL A 65 -2.60 -14.00 2.23
C VAL A 65 -2.41 -13.14 3.47
N ARG A 66 -2.49 -13.72 4.67
CA ARG A 66 -2.16 -13.00 5.92
C ARG A 66 -0.71 -12.52 5.94
N GLY A 67 0.23 -13.33 5.43
CA GLY A 67 1.63 -12.93 5.28
C GLY A 67 1.81 -11.70 4.38
N ILE A 68 1.10 -11.66 3.25
CA ILE A 68 1.04 -10.46 2.39
C ILE A 68 0.45 -9.28 3.16
N GLY A 69 -0.62 -9.50 3.95
CA GLY A 69 -1.20 -8.47 4.79
C GLY A 69 -0.21 -7.86 5.80
N ILE A 70 0.58 -8.70 6.49
CA ILE A 70 1.67 -8.25 7.38
C ILE A 70 2.71 -7.44 6.59
N GLY A 71 3.09 -7.92 5.42
CA GLY A 71 4.03 -7.22 4.54
C GLY A 71 3.54 -5.83 4.13
N LEU A 72 2.25 -5.70 3.80
CA LEU A 72 1.64 -4.40 3.50
C LEU A 72 1.66 -3.46 4.71
N ILE A 73 1.31 -3.95 5.90
CA ILE A 73 1.39 -3.14 7.12
C ILE A 73 2.83 -2.67 7.38
N ALA A 74 3.81 -3.57 7.27
CA ALA A 74 5.22 -3.24 7.46
C ALA A 74 5.70 -2.19 6.44
N LEU A 75 5.31 -2.33 5.17
CA LEU A 75 5.59 -1.34 4.13
C LEU A 75 4.94 0.02 4.45
N GLY A 76 3.69 0.02 4.91
CA GLY A 76 2.99 1.23 5.35
C GLY A 76 3.71 1.93 6.49
N MET A 77 4.17 1.19 7.50
CA MET A 77 4.96 1.75 8.60
C MET A 77 6.28 2.35 8.12
N PHE A 78 7.00 1.65 7.23
CA PHE A 78 8.25 2.12 6.66
C PHE A 78 8.06 3.46 5.92
N ARG A 79 7.04 3.55 5.07
CA ARG A 79 6.68 4.78 4.33
C ARG A 79 6.27 5.91 5.26
N LEU A 80 5.54 5.61 6.33
CA LEU A 80 5.15 6.61 7.32
C LEU A 80 6.37 7.15 8.09
N GLY A 81 7.37 6.31 8.34
CA GLY A 81 8.67 6.70 8.89
C GLY A 81 9.44 7.68 7.98
N GLU A 82 9.45 7.44 6.67
CA GLU A 82 10.07 8.35 5.69
C GLU A 82 9.44 9.75 5.73
N VAL A 83 8.10 9.82 5.79
CA VAL A 83 7.37 11.09 5.93
C VAL A 83 7.70 11.77 7.26
N GLY A 84 7.76 11.01 8.36
CA GLY A 84 8.13 11.54 9.67
C GLY A 84 9.53 12.15 9.68
N GLN A 85 10.49 11.53 9.00
CA GLN A 85 11.85 12.04 8.87
C GLN A 85 11.91 13.34 8.06
N ILE A 86 11.15 13.42 6.96
CA ILE A 86 11.03 14.64 6.14
C ILE A 86 10.42 15.76 6.98
N TRP A 87 9.34 15.48 7.70
CA TRP A 87 8.66 16.45 8.55
C TRP A 87 9.55 16.95 9.69
N TYR A 88 10.29 16.06 10.36
CA TYR A 88 11.24 16.42 11.40
C TYR A 88 12.36 17.32 10.84
N ARG A 89 12.92 16.98 9.67
CA ARG A 89 13.95 17.81 9.02
C ARG A 89 13.44 19.21 8.69
N ARG A 90 12.18 19.32 8.23
CA ARG A 90 11.53 20.60 7.96
C ARG A 90 11.26 21.44 9.20
N ARG A 91 11.09 20.83 10.37
CA ARG A 91 10.84 21.53 11.63
C ARG A 91 12.11 21.93 12.38
N SER A 92 13.22 21.23 12.14
CA SER A 92 14.50 21.44 12.82
C SER A 92 15.48 22.34 12.05
N GLY A 93 15.14 22.76 10.83
CA GLY A 93 15.86 23.77 10.05
C GLY A 93 15.06 25.06 9.96
#